data_AF-A0A0S8HIZ4-F1
#
_entry.id   AF-A0A0S8HIZ4-F1
#
_cell.length_a   1.000
_cell.length_b   1.000
_cell.length_c   1.000
_cell.angle_alpha   90.00
_cell.angle_beta   90.00
_cell.angle_gamma   90.00
#
_symmetry.space_group_name_H-M   'P 1'
#
loop_
_entity.id
_entity.type
_entity.pdbx_description
1 polymer ?
#
loop_
_entity_poly.entity_id
_entity_poly.type
_entity_poly.pdbx_seq_one_letter_code
_entity_poly.pdbx_strand_id
1 'polypeptide(L)'
;MSETLFKKLVTYFGILLLIILIPLIISSIYYYEPIMILSTFLLCVAGVSEITIISIYYTENKKFRIIIYALIPFFLIIPFVLDIITGWIILPIISGSFAVTLICAALFIFNRKRTTLFLYILLIVILLGIIMARFHVPGAGITLSLGLMLFAAGIVMYSITSLSLRKNNKYLSVVIPVCSFILAIFGVGVLFKIQHWPGGWIMTYFSTISIILITIIILLTLPQSGFFNWSPDHKKLFFRNTMIPWLIAAFFIGYYFLIPPNIKEIIFPPRERIPFNMYYYEINQVDTKDADIE
;
A
#
# COMPACT_ATOMS: atom_id res chain seq x y z
N MET A 1 -27.84 7.67 2.67
CA MET A 1 -27.99 6.20 2.60
C MET A 1 -28.42 5.70 3.97
N SER A 2 -29.49 4.92 4.08
CA SER A 2 -29.96 4.41 5.37
C SER A 2 -28.96 3.41 5.95
N GLU A 3 -28.87 3.34 7.27
CA GLU A 3 -27.99 2.40 7.98
C GLU A 3 -28.26 0.94 7.58
N THR A 4 -29.53 0.62 7.31
CA THR A 4 -29.99 -0.70 6.82
C THR A 4 -29.50 -1.01 5.42
N LEU A 5 -29.48 -0.05 4.49
CA LEU A 5 -28.98 -0.27 3.13
C LEU A 5 -27.47 -0.50 3.13
N PHE A 6 -26.73 0.24 3.96
CA PHE A 6 -25.29 0.08 4.11
C PHE A 6 -24.94 -1.31 4.67
N LYS A 7 -25.62 -1.77 5.73
CA LYS A 7 -25.40 -3.12 6.30
C LYS A 7 -25.61 -4.22 5.26
N LYS A 8 -26.61 -4.10 4.40
CA LYS A 8 -26.84 -5.06 3.30
C LYS A 8 -25.71 -5.04 2.27
N LEU A 9 -25.29 -3.84 1.85
CA LEU A 9 -24.17 -3.68 0.91
C LEU A 9 -22.88 -4.32 1.41
N VAL A 10 -22.55 -4.11 2.69
CA VAL A 10 -21.42 -4.75 3.37
C VAL A 10 -21.51 -6.28 3.31
N THR A 11 -22.65 -6.83 3.69
CA THR A 11 -22.84 -8.28 3.73
C THR A 11 -22.72 -8.87 2.33
N TYR A 12 -23.29 -8.22 1.32
CA TYR A 12 -23.15 -8.65 -0.07
C TYR A 12 -21.71 -8.56 -0.57
N PHE A 13 -20.97 -7.51 -0.20
CA PHE A 13 -19.57 -7.36 -0.58
C PHE A 13 -18.70 -8.45 0.07
N GLY A 14 -18.92 -8.74 1.37
CA GLY A 14 -18.21 -9.82 2.07
C GLY A 14 -18.48 -11.20 1.47
N ILE A 15 -19.75 -11.49 1.11
CA ILE A 15 -20.13 -12.75 0.44
C ILE A 15 -19.49 -12.84 -0.95
N LEU A 16 -19.56 -11.77 -1.74
CA LEU A 16 -18.94 -11.71 -3.07
C LEU A 16 -17.43 -11.98 -2.99
N LEU A 17 -16.77 -11.39 -1.99
CA LEU A 17 -15.34 -11.54 -1.79
C LEU A 17 -14.97 -12.97 -1.37
N LEU A 18 -15.78 -13.64 -0.53
CA LEU A 18 -15.61 -15.07 -0.22
C LEU A 18 -15.79 -15.96 -1.45
N ILE A 19 -16.78 -15.67 -2.30
CA ILE A 19 -17.03 -16.41 -3.55
C ILE A 19 -15.82 -16.30 -4.50
N ILE A 20 -15.14 -15.15 -4.52
CA ILE A 20 -13.93 -14.95 -5.34
C ILE A 20 -12.70 -15.62 -4.71
N LEU A 21 -12.55 -15.55 -3.39
CA LEU A 21 -11.37 -16.08 -2.69
C LEU A 21 -11.30 -17.61 -2.67
N ILE A 22 -12.42 -18.31 -2.46
CA ILE A 22 -12.42 -19.77 -2.32
C ILE A 22 -11.85 -20.49 -3.57
N PRO A 23 -12.27 -20.16 -4.81
CA PRO A 23 -11.70 -20.75 -6.03
C PRO A 23 -10.21 -20.42 -6.21
N LEU A 24 -9.78 -19.21 -5.84
CA LEU A 24 -8.39 -18.77 -5.89
C LEU A 24 -7.50 -19.55 -4.90
N ILE A 25 -8.01 -19.84 -3.69
CA ILE A 25 -7.37 -20.73 -2.71
C ILE A 25 -7.24 -22.14 -3.26
N ILE A 26 -8.33 -22.72 -3.74
CA ILE A 26 -8.33 -24.08 -4.30
C ILE A 26 -7.35 -24.19 -5.48
N SER A 27 -7.36 -23.21 -6.39
CA SER A 27 -6.44 -23.14 -7.52
C SER A 27 -4.98 -23.05 -7.05
N SER A 28 -4.67 -22.19 -6.08
CA SER A 28 -3.29 -22.05 -5.57
C SER A 28 -2.75 -23.31 -4.91
N ILE A 29 -3.62 -24.10 -4.26
CA ILE A 29 -3.25 -25.39 -3.67
C ILE A 29 -3.00 -26.43 -4.77
N TYR A 30 -3.79 -26.42 -5.84
CA TYR A 30 -3.73 -27.43 -6.90
C TYR A 30 -2.53 -27.26 -7.83
N TYR A 31 -2.14 -26.03 -8.14
CA TYR A 31 -1.08 -25.75 -9.13
C TYR A 31 0.33 -25.58 -8.55
N TYR A 32 0.49 -25.52 -7.21
CA TYR A 32 1.78 -25.45 -6.50
C TYR A 32 2.80 -24.39 -6.99
N GLU A 33 2.34 -23.38 -7.73
CA GLU A 33 3.16 -22.27 -8.18
C GLU A 33 3.32 -21.25 -7.03
N PRO A 34 4.55 -20.99 -6.53
CA PRO A 34 4.78 -20.11 -5.38
C PRO A 34 4.19 -18.71 -5.57
N ILE A 35 4.16 -18.23 -6.81
CA ILE A 35 3.60 -16.93 -7.19
C ILE A 35 2.07 -16.92 -7.05
N MET A 36 1.39 -18.03 -7.37
CA MET A 36 -0.06 -18.17 -7.22
C MET A 36 -0.45 -18.28 -5.74
N ILE A 37 0.32 -19.00 -4.94
CA ILE A 37 0.12 -19.08 -3.48
C ILE A 37 0.28 -17.69 -2.85
N LEU A 38 1.31 -16.94 -3.27
CA LEU A 38 1.55 -15.57 -2.80
C LEU A 38 0.40 -14.62 -3.17
N SER A 39 -0.02 -14.63 -4.43
CA SER A 39 -1.07 -13.72 -4.92
C SER A 39 -2.44 -14.04 -4.32
N THR A 40 -2.77 -15.33 -4.15
CA THR A 40 -3.96 -15.76 -3.41
C THR A 40 -3.90 -15.38 -1.94
N PHE A 41 -2.75 -15.54 -1.28
CA PHE A 41 -2.57 -15.11 0.11
C PHE A 41 -2.79 -13.60 0.24
N LEU A 42 -2.19 -12.79 -0.64
CA LEU A 42 -2.36 -11.33 -0.65
C LEU A 42 -3.82 -10.90 -0.88
N LEU A 43 -4.56 -11.64 -1.71
CA LEU A 43 -6.00 -11.42 -1.94
C LEU A 43 -6.84 -11.78 -0.70
N CYS A 44 -6.56 -12.91 -0.06
CA CYS A 44 -7.22 -13.31 1.20
C CYS A 44 -6.97 -12.28 2.30
N VAL A 45 -5.74 -11.80 2.40
CA VAL A 45 -5.27 -10.74 3.29
C VAL A 45 -6.06 -9.45 3.06
N ALA A 46 -6.15 -8.98 1.82
CA ALA A 46 -6.89 -7.78 1.47
C ALA A 46 -8.38 -7.93 1.83
N GLY A 47 -8.98 -9.07 1.49
CA GLY A 47 -10.35 -9.40 1.81
C GLY A 47 -10.68 -9.42 3.30
N VAL A 48 -9.87 -10.11 4.09
CA VAL A 48 -10.03 -10.18 5.55
C VAL A 48 -9.82 -8.80 6.17
N SER A 49 -8.89 -8.00 5.66
CA SER A 49 -8.68 -6.63 6.14
C SER A 49 -9.91 -5.76 5.87
N GLU A 50 -10.53 -5.81 4.69
CA GLU A 50 -11.75 -5.07 4.36
C GLU A 50 -12.95 -5.52 5.20
N ILE A 51 -13.16 -6.82 5.37
CA ILE A 51 -14.26 -7.36 6.21
C ILE A 51 -14.06 -6.97 7.68
N THR A 52 -12.82 -7.02 8.18
CA THR A 52 -12.47 -6.60 9.55
C THR A 52 -12.72 -5.10 9.72
N ILE A 53 -12.29 -4.30 8.75
CA ILE A 53 -12.47 -2.85 8.71
C ILE A 53 -13.96 -2.47 8.80
N ILE A 54 -14.77 -3.15 7.99
CA ILE A 54 -16.19 -2.94 7.90
C ILE A 54 -16.91 -3.41 9.17
N SER A 55 -16.55 -4.59 9.68
CA SER A 55 -17.16 -5.15 10.89
C SER A 55 -16.89 -4.28 12.12
N ILE A 56 -15.67 -3.73 12.23
CA ILE A 56 -15.29 -2.81 13.29
C ILE A 56 -16.07 -1.49 13.21
N TYR A 57 -16.22 -0.90 12.03
CA TYR A 57 -16.89 0.39 11.87
C TYR A 57 -18.37 0.32 12.28
N TYR A 58 -19.01 -0.86 12.15
CA TYR A 58 -20.45 -1.03 12.40
C TYR A 58 -20.81 -1.75 13.69
N THR A 59 -19.84 -2.28 14.45
CA THR A 59 -20.11 -2.87 15.77
C THR A 59 -19.75 -1.91 16.89
N GLU A 60 -20.77 -1.29 17.50
CA GLU A 60 -20.62 -0.61 18.80
C GLU A 60 -20.22 -1.60 19.92
N ASN A 61 -20.38 -2.90 19.68
CA ASN A 61 -20.12 -3.94 20.66
C ASN A 61 -18.62 -4.06 21.01
N LYS A 62 -18.27 -3.66 22.23
CA LYS A 62 -16.91 -3.70 22.80
C LYS A 62 -16.32 -5.11 22.83
N LYS A 63 -17.13 -6.16 23.04
CA LYS A 63 -16.65 -7.56 23.11
C LYS A 63 -16.20 -8.09 21.75
N PHE A 64 -16.95 -7.77 20.69
CA PHE A 64 -16.59 -8.17 19.33
C PHE A 64 -15.26 -7.54 18.89
N ARG A 65 -15.03 -6.28 19.26
CA ARG A 65 -13.74 -5.60 19.04
C ARG A 65 -12.58 -6.32 19.73
N ILE A 66 -12.77 -6.79 20.97
CA ILE A 66 -11.76 -7.55 21.72
C ILE A 66 -11.42 -8.88 21.05
N ILE A 67 -12.42 -9.60 20.54
CA ILE A 67 -12.21 -10.88 19.83
C ILE A 67 -11.40 -10.66 18.54
N ILE A 68 -11.75 -9.63 17.76
CA ILE A 68 -10.98 -9.25 16.57
C ILE A 68 -9.52 -8.91 16.94
N TYR A 69 -9.30 -8.16 18.02
CA TYR A 69 -7.94 -7.85 18.50
C TYR A 69 -7.15 -9.10 18.92
N ALA A 70 -7.81 -10.08 19.52
CA ALA A 70 -7.18 -11.34 19.91
C ALA A 70 -6.81 -12.22 18.70
N LEU A 71 -7.49 -12.06 17.57
CA LEU A 71 -7.20 -12.79 16.33
C LEU A 71 -6.02 -12.20 15.55
N ILE A 72 -5.75 -10.89 15.64
CA ILE A 72 -4.61 -10.23 14.97
C ILE A 72 -3.25 -10.91 15.30
N PRO A 73 -2.87 -11.16 16.57
CA PRO A 73 -1.64 -11.89 16.88
C PRO A 73 -1.66 -13.35 16.39
N PHE A 74 -2.84 -13.96 16.22
CA PHE A 74 -2.95 -15.31 15.67
C PHE A 74 -2.57 -15.34 14.18
N PHE A 75 -3.01 -14.34 13.41
CA PHE A 75 -2.60 -14.14 12.01
C PHE A 75 -1.13 -13.72 11.84
N LEU A 76 -0.49 -13.22 12.90
CA LEU A 76 0.94 -12.95 12.98
C LEU A 76 1.77 -14.22 13.23
N ILE A 77 1.34 -15.02 14.19
CA ILE A 77 2.11 -16.14 14.72
C ILE A 77 2.04 -17.33 13.76
N ILE A 78 0.87 -17.62 13.19
CA ILE A 78 0.70 -18.80 12.33
C ILE A 78 1.66 -18.81 11.13
N PRO A 79 1.76 -17.75 10.32
CA PRO A 79 2.65 -17.81 9.15
C PRO A 79 4.13 -17.75 9.54
N PHE A 80 4.46 -17.14 10.70
CA PHE A 80 5.82 -17.16 11.25
C PHE A 80 6.22 -18.58 11.69
N VAL A 81 5.30 -19.32 12.31
CA VAL A 81 5.51 -20.73 12.67
C VAL A 81 5.59 -21.60 11.41
N LEU A 82 4.72 -21.36 10.41
CA LEU A 82 4.77 -22.07 9.13
C LEU A 82 6.07 -21.79 8.37
N ASP A 83 6.64 -20.60 8.48
CA ASP A 83 7.96 -20.30 7.93
C ASP A 83 9.07 -21.11 8.59
N ILE A 84 9.13 -21.11 9.93
CA ILE A 84 10.13 -21.89 10.68
C ILE A 84 10.09 -23.36 10.25
N ILE A 85 8.89 -23.88 9.98
CA ILE A 85 8.68 -25.27 9.54
C ILE A 85 9.11 -25.48 8.09
N THR A 86 8.87 -24.52 7.20
CA THR A 86 9.05 -24.70 5.74
C THR A 86 10.40 -24.20 5.22
N GLY A 87 11.06 -23.28 5.91
CA GLY A 87 12.34 -22.67 5.51
C GLY A 87 12.22 -21.56 4.45
N TRP A 88 11.02 -21.04 4.19
CA TRP A 88 10.75 -20.05 3.14
C TRP A 88 10.78 -18.63 3.68
N ILE A 89 11.97 -18.03 3.80
CA ILE A 89 12.25 -16.65 4.29
C ILE A 89 11.26 -15.55 3.81
N ILE A 90 10.54 -15.80 2.72
CA ILE A 90 9.48 -14.98 2.14
C ILE A 90 8.21 -14.91 3.02
N LEU A 91 7.80 -15.98 3.71
CA LEU A 91 6.54 -16.06 4.49
C LEU A 91 6.48 -15.15 5.75
N PRO A 92 7.55 -14.97 6.56
CA PRO A 92 7.60 -14.04 7.71
C PRO A 92 7.51 -12.60 7.29
N ILE A 93 8.14 -12.28 6.16
CA ILE A 93 8.14 -10.94 5.59
C ILE A 93 6.72 -10.58 5.18
N ILE A 94 6.05 -11.49 4.47
CA ILE A 94 4.67 -11.28 4.04
C ILE A 94 3.71 -11.23 5.24
N SER A 95 3.86 -12.11 6.22
CA SER A 95 2.97 -12.13 7.39
C SER A 95 3.21 -10.99 8.37
N GLY A 96 4.46 -10.60 8.60
CA GLY A 96 4.79 -9.37 9.31
C GLY A 96 4.24 -8.14 8.59
N SER A 97 4.33 -8.10 7.26
CA SER A 97 3.79 -7.02 6.46
C SER A 97 2.26 -6.95 6.51
N PHE A 98 1.59 -8.10 6.48
CA PHE A 98 0.15 -8.22 6.62
C PHE A 98 -0.33 -7.79 8.01
N ALA A 99 0.39 -8.20 9.04
CA ALA A 99 0.05 -7.86 10.40
C ALA A 99 0.25 -6.39 10.73
N VAL A 100 1.34 -5.79 10.23
CA VAL A 100 1.52 -4.34 10.30
C VAL A 100 0.34 -3.67 9.59
N THR A 101 -0.13 -4.21 8.47
CA THR A 101 -1.34 -3.72 7.77
C THR A 101 -2.62 -3.84 8.57
N LEU A 102 -2.86 -4.98 9.23
CA LEU A 102 -4.00 -5.16 10.12
C LEU A 102 -3.94 -4.26 11.36
N ILE A 103 -2.77 -4.12 11.97
CA ILE A 103 -2.55 -3.24 13.13
C ILE A 103 -2.75 -1.78 12.73
N CYS A 104 -2.20 -1.39 11.58
CA CYS A 104 -2.37 -0.06 11.00
C CYS A 104 -3.83 0.24 10.67
N ALA A 105 -4.53 -0.68 9.99
CA ALA A 105 -5.95 -0.55 9.67
C ALA A 105 -6.80 -0.49 10.94
N ALA A 106 -6.51 -1.31 11.94
CA ALA A 106 -7.16 -1.26 13.24
C ALA A 106 -6.94 0.11 13.90
N LEU A 107 -5.69 0.56 14.04
CA LEU A 107 -5.36 1.87 14.63
C LEU A 107 -6.03 3.03 13.86
N PHE A 108 -6.13 2.90 12.54
CA PHE A 108 -6.78 3.88 11.67
C PHE A 108 -8.28 3.99 11.94
N ILE A 109 -8.97 2.87 12.08
CA ILE A 109 -10.41 2.85 12.32
C ILE A 109 -10.75 3.31 13.72
N PHE A 110 -9.97 2.88 14.72
CA PHE A 110 -10.31 3.10 16.11
C PHE A 110 -10.01 4.52 16.60
N ASN A 111 -9.13 5.25 15.92
CA ASN A 111 -8.72 6.57 16.38
C ASN A 111 -8.96 7.64 15.33
N ARG A 112 -10.24 7.92 15.04
CA ARG A 112 -10.69 8.94 14.07
C ARG A 112 -10.05 10.33 14.26
N LYS A 113 -9.62 10.66 15.50
CA LYS A 113 -8.91 11.90 15.82
C LYS A 113 -7.41 11.88 15.47
N ARG A 114 -6.81 10.69 15.28
CA ARG A 114 -5.37 10.47 15.04
C ARG A 114 -5.06 9.90 13.64
N THR A 115 -6.04 9.72 12.76
CA THR A 115 -5.84 9.26 11.37
C THR A 115 -4.80 10.07 10.61
N THR A 116 -4.75 11.39 10.82
CA THR A 116 -3.73 12.27 10.26
C THR A 116 -2.30 11.92 10.69
N LEU A 117 -2.10 11.65 11.99
CA LEU A 117 -0.79 11.31 12.54
C LEU A 117 -0.30 9.98 11.96
N PHE A 118 -1.22 9.04 11.74
CA PHE A 118 -0.91 7.79 11.10
C PHE A 118 -0.44 7.96 9.64
N LEU A 119 -1.10 8.81 8.85
CA LEU A 119 -0.64 9.13 7.49
C LEU A 119 0.79 9.71 7.50
N TYR A 120 1.15 10.54 8.49
CA TYR A 120 2.52 11.06 8.61
C TYR A 120 3.53 9.97 8.97
N ILE A 121 3.18 9.05 9.87
CA ILE A 121 4.02 7.89 10.18
C ILE A 121 4.28 7.08 8.92
N LEU A 122 3.24 6.81 8.13
CA LEU A 122 3.39 6.07 6.87
C LEU A 122 4.27 6.80 5.85
N LEU A 123 4.14 8.11 5.74
CA LEU A 123 5.02 8.92 4.90
C LEU A 123 6.48 8.84 5.36
N ILE A 124 6.73 8.86 6.67
CA ILE A 124 8.07 8.65 7.23
C ILE A 124 8.59 7.24 6.89
N VAL A 125 7.76 6.21 7.01
CA VAL A 125 8.13 4.83 6.64
C VAL A 125 8.47 4.72 5.16
N ILE A 126 7.71 5.37 4.27
CA ILE A 126 8.02 5.43 2.83
C ILE A 126 9.38 6.12 2.61
N LEU A 127 9.62 7.27 3.24
CA LEU A 127 10.89 7.99 3.13
C LEU A 127 12.07 7.14 3.62
N LEU A 128 11.92 6.45 4.75
CA LEU A 128 12.90 5.51 5.26
C LEU A 128 13.15 4.37 4.26
N GLY A 129 12.09 3.80 3.68
CA GLY A 129 12.19 2.78 2.64
C GLY A 129 12.96 3.26 1.41
N ILE A 130 12.75 4.50 0.98
CA ILE A 130 13.49 5.12 -0.15
C ILE A 130 14.96 5.28 0.21
N ILE A 131 15.27 5.78 1.42
CA ILE A 131 16.65 5.95 1.91
C ILE A 131 17.34 4.58 1.99
N MET A 132 16.68 3.58 2.59
CA MET A 132 17.18 2.21 2.67
C MET A 132 17.44 1.62 1.29
N ALA A 133 16.51 1.81 0.33
CA ALA A 133 16.67 1.33 -1.04
C ALA A 133 17.86 1.98 -1.72
N ARG A 134 18.10 3.27 -1.45
CA ARG A 134 19.27 3.99 -1.97
C ARG A 134 20.59 3.44 -1.39
N PHE A 135 20.62 3.12 -0.10
CA PHE A 135 21.80 2.55 0.56
C PHE A 135 21.91 1.03 0.41
N HIS A 136 20.98 0.37 -0.31
CA HIS A 136 20.90 -1.09 -0.45
C HIS A 136 20.86 -1.82 0.90
N VAL A 137 20.22 -1.21 1.89
CA VAL A 137 20.03 -1.83 3.20
C VAL A 137 19.07 -3.03 3.03
N PRO A 138 19.38 -4.21 3.58
CA PRO A 138 18.49 -5.36 3.52
C PRO A 138 17.11 -5.00 4.09
N GLY A 139 16.06 -5.45 3.42
CA GLY A 139 14.67 -5.14 3.79
C GLY A 139 14.11 -3.83 3.21
N ALA A 140 14.90 -3.05 2.45
CA ALA A 140 14.42 -1.84 1.79
C ALA A 140 13.14 -2.04 0.95
N GLY A 141 13.13 -3.09 0.11
CA GLY A 141 11.99 -3.41 -0.74
C GLY A 141 10.72 -3.71 0.08
N ILE A 142 10.87 -4.38 1.22
CA ILE A 142 9.76 -4.74 2.12
C ILE A 142 9.21 -3.49 2.79
N THR A 143 10.07 -2.68 3.39
CA THR A 143 9.69 -1.42 4.04
C THR A 143 8.96 -0.50 3.08
N LEU A 144 9.46 -0.40 1.85
CA LEU A 144 8.86 0.42 0.81
C LEU A 144 7.50 -0.13 0.35
N SER A 145 7.42 -1.44 0.09
CA SER A 145 6.17 -2.10 -0.28
C SER A 145 5.10 -1.92 0.78
N LEU A 146 5.46 -2.16 2.04
CA LEU A 146 4.60 -1.91 3.18
C LEU A 146 4.16 -0.46 3.27
N GLY A 147 5.12 0.47 3.28
CA GLY A 147 4.82 1.89 3.39
C GLY A 147 3.82 2.35 2.34
N LEU A 148 4.04 1.97 1.07
CA LEU A 148 3.17 2.36 -0.04
C LEU A 148 1.80 1.67 -0.01
N MET A 149 1.73 0.37 0.30
CA MET A 149 0.45 -0.35 0.44
C MET A 149 -0.39 0.23 1.58
N LEU A 150 0.24 0.44 2.75
CA LEU A 150 -0.40 1.03 3.92
C LEU A 150 -0.85 2.46 3.66
N PHE A 151 -0.06 3.23 2.92
CA PHE A 151 -0.41 4.60 2.54
C PHE A 151 -1.63 4.62 1.62
N ALA A 152 -1.66 3.75 0.61
CA ALA A 152 -2.81 3.63 -0.28
C ALA A 152 -4.08 3.21 0.48
N ALA A 153 -4.00 2.19 1.33
CA ALA A 153 -5.12 1.77 2.17
C ALA A 153 -5.54 2.89 3.14
N GLY A 154 -4.57 3.52 3.81
CA GLY A 154 -4.77 4.58 4.78
C GLY A 154 -5.46 5.81 4.18
N ILE A 155 -5.10 6.22 2.96
CA ILE A 155 -5.70 7.38 2.30
C ILE A 155 -7.14 7.09 1.82
N VAL A 156 -7.45 5.85 1.41
CA VAL A 156 -8.82 5.42 1.09
C VAL A 156 -9.67 5.39 2.35
N MET A 157 -9.18 4.77 3.42
CA MET A 157 -9.84 4.74 4.71
C MET A 157 -10.07 6.16 5.24
N TYR A 158 -9.09 7.04 5.05
CA TYR A 158 -9.22 8.44 5.39
C TYR A 158 -10.39 9.08 4.65
N SER A 159 -10.52 8.88 3.34
CA SER A 159 -11.65 9.38 2.55
C SER A 159 -12.99 8.95 3.16
N ILE A 160 -13.14 7.66 3.51
CA ILE A 160 -14.37 7.13 4.11
C ILE A 160 -14.67 7.80 5.46
N THR A 161 -13.66 7.95 6.32
CA THR A 161 -13.84 8.61 7.63
C THR A 161 -14.10 10.12 7.50
N SER A 162 -13.59 10.75 6.44
CA SER A 162 -13.85 12.15 6.14
C SER A 162 -15.31 12.39 5.74
N LEU A 163 -16.01 11.37 5.20
CA LEU A 163 -17.40 11.53 4.76
C LEU A 163 -18.32 11.98 5.90
N SER A 164 -18.01 11.55 7.11
CA SER A 164 -18.77 11.86 8.31
C SER A 164 -18.29 13.12 9.04
N LEU A 165 -17.13 13.69 8.67
CA LEU A 165 -16.59 14.95 9.24
C LEU A 165 -17.01 16.19 8.45
N ARG A 166 -17.31 16.04 7.16
CA ARG A 166 -17.62 17.14 6.23
C ARG A 166 -19.09 17.57 6.21
N LYS A 167 -19.84 17.33 7.30
CA LYS A 167 -21.29 17.61 7.35
C LYS A 167 -21.53 19.06 6.87
N ASN A 168 -22.38 19.22 5.86
CA ASN A 168 -22.78 20.48 5.24
C ASN A 168 -21.79 21.14 4.25
N ASN A 169 -20.64 20.54 3.92
CA ASN A 169 -19.75 21.06 2.87
C ASN A 169 -19.74 20.16 1.62
N LYS A 170 -20.52 20.54 0.60
CA LYS A 170 -20.63 19.80 -0.68
C LYS A 170 -19.29 19.70 -1.41
N TYR A 171 -18.47 20.75 -1.39
CA TYR A 171 -17.18 20.77 -2.09
C TYR A 171 -16.21 19.72 -1.51
N LEU A 172 -16.01 19.74 -0.19
CA LEU A 172 -15.20 18.74 0.50
C LEU A 172 -15.76 17.32 0.36
N SER A 173 -17.07 17.21 0.10
CA SER A 173 -17.71 15.92 -0.11
C SER A 173 -17.30 15.20 -1.40
N VAL A 174 -16.83 15.95 -2.38
CA VAL A 174 -16.37 15.45 -3.67
C VAL A 174 -14.85 15.45 -3.74
N VAL A 175 -14.22 16.57 -3.36
CA VAL A 175 -12.77 16.75 -3.54
C VAL A 175 -11.95 15.77 -2.70
N ILE A 176 -12.30 15.56 -1.42
CA ILE A 176 -11.51 14.67 -0.56
C ILE A 176 -11.50 13.22 -1.10
N PRO A 177 -12.65 12.59 -1.41
CA PRO A 177 -12.63 11.24 -1.95
C PRO A 177 -11.92 11.09 -3.28
N VAL A 178 -12.11 12.04 -4.20
CA VAL A 178 -11.44 12.03 -5.51
C VAL A 178 -9.93 12.11 -5.32
N CYS A 179 -9.46 13.03 -4.48
CA CYS A 179 -8.03 13.18 -4.21
C CYS A 179 -7.45 11.92 -3.55
N SER A 180 -8.11 11.40 -2.53
CA SER A 180 -7.67 10.19 -1.84
C SER A 180 -7.59 8.98 -2.77
N PHE A 181 -8.57 8.81 -3.66
CA PHE A 181 -8.58 7.70 -4.61
C PHE A 181 -7.41 7.81 -5.61
N ILE A 182 -7.17 9.00 -6.15
CA ILE A 182 -6.05 9.25 -7.06
C ILE A 182 -4.71 9.03 -6.36
N LEU A 183 -4.56 9.49 -5.10
CA LEU A 183 -3.36 9.26 -4.30
C LEU A 183 -3.13 7.78 -3.99
N ALA A 184 -4.20 7.01 -3.78
CA ALA A 184 -4.10 5.57 -3.59
C ALA A 184 -3.58 4.88 -4.85
N ILE A 185 -4.16 5.21 -6.03
CA ILE A 185 -3.67 4.69 -7.32
C ILE A 185 -2.22 5.11 -7.55
N PHE A 186 -1.85 6.34 -7.21
CA PHE A 186 -0.47 6.81 -7.29
C PHE A 186 0.47 5.97 -6.41
N GLY A 187 0.11 5.76 -5.14
CA GLY A 187 0.90 4.93 -4.22
C GLY A 187 1.09 3.50 -4.73
N VAL A 188 0.02 2.86 -5.22
CA VAL A 188 0.08 1.50 -5.80
C VAL A 188 0.87 1.50 -7.12
N GLY A 189 0.70 2.51 -7.97
CA GLY A 189 1.43 2.61 -9.24
C GLY A 189 2.94 2.77 -9.02
N VAL A 190 3.34 3.63 -8.08
CA VAL A 190 4.74 3.78 -7.66
C VAL A 190 5.28 2.47 -7.13
N LEU A 191 4.51 1.77 -6.29
CA LEU A 191 4.90 0.46 -5.78
C LEU A 191 5.17 -0.55 -6.91
N PHE A 192 4.22 -0.70 -7.83
CA PHE A 192 4.35 -1.62 -8.96
C PHE A 192 5.54 -1.27 -9.83
N LYS A 193 5.79 0.02 -10.04
CA LYS A 193 6.93 0.51 -10.81
C LYS A 193 8.26 0.16 -10.14
N ILE A 194 8.37 0.33 -8.83
CA ILE A 194 9.60 0.03 -8.09
C ILE A 194 9.85 -1.48 -8.02
N GLN A 195 8.79 -2.28 -7.87
CA GLN A 195 8.87 -3.75 -7.86
C GLN A 195 8.94 -4.37 -9.26
N HIS A 196 8.96 -3.55 -10.33
CA HIS A 196 8.93 -4.00 -11.72
C HIS A 196 7.76 -4.93 -12.05
N TRP A 197 6.64 -4.76 -11.36
CA TRP A 197 5.42 -5.51 -11.62
C TRP A 197 4.71 -5.00 -12.88
N PRO A 198 4.04 -5.91 -13.63
CA PRO A 198 3.34 -5.53 -14.85
C PRO A 198 2.27 -4.47 -14.57
N GLY A 199 2.17 -3.48 -15.46
CA GLY A 199 1.18 -2.39 -15.35
C GLY A 199 1.58 -1.21 -14.46
N GLY A 200 2.73 -1.25 -13.77
CA GLY A 200 3.19 -0.12 -12.93
C GLY A 200 3.33 1.20 -13.67
N TRP A 201 3.74 1.16 -14.94
CA TRP A 201 3.83 2.35 -15.80
C TRP A 201 2.44 2.94 -16.09
N ILE A 202 1.44 2.11 -16.44
CA ILE A 202 0.07 2.54 -16.72
C ILE A 202 -0.50 3.28 -15.51
N MET A 203 -0.44 2.64 -14.34
CA MET A 203 -0.98 3.20 -13.10
C MET A 203 -0.28 4.51 -12.71
N THR A 204 1.05 4.56 -12.85
CA THR A 204 1.83 5.76 -12.53
C THR A 204 1.51 6.91 -13.48
N TYR A 205 1.41 6.67 -14.80
CA TYR A 205 1.06 7.72 -15.75
C TYR A 205 -0.38 8.21 -15.58
N PHE A 206 -1.33 7.28 -15.45
CA PHE A 206 -2.74 7.62 -15.25
C PHE A 206 -2.94 8.47 -13.98
N SER A 207 -2.35 8.05 -12.86
CA SER A 207 -2.43 8.81 -11.61
C SER A 207 -1.72 10.15 -11.68
N THR A 208 -0.55 10.24 -12.34
CA THR A 208 0.18 11.50 -12.53
C THR A 208 -0.64 12.51 -13.33
N ILE A 209 -1.21 12.09 -14.48
CA ILE A 209 -2.09 12.94 -15.30
C ILE A 209 -3.31 13.38 -14.48
N SER A 210 -3.91 12.46 -13.74
CA SER A 210 -5.06 12.74 -12.88
C SER A 210 -4.72 13.76 -11.77
N ILE A 211 -3.53 13.65 -11.15
CA ILE A 211 -3.06 14.60 -10.14
C ILE A 211 -2.93 16.00 -10.75
N ILE A 212 -2.34 16.13 -11.94
CA ILE A 212 -2.18 17.43 -12.61
C ILE A 212 -3.56 18.05 -12.91
N LEU A 213 -4.46 17.28 -13.54
CA LEU A 213 -5.80 17.76 -13.89
C LEU A 213 -6.61 18.16 -12.66
N ILE A 214 -6.63 17.32 -11.62
CA ILE A 214 -7.36 17.62 -10.38
C ILE A 214 -6.73 18.79 -9.63
N THR A 215 -5.41 18.97 -9.68
CA THR A 215 -4.76 20.15 -9.10
C THR A 215 -5.28 21.42 -9.76
N ILE A 216 -5.34 21.46 -11.10
CA ILE A 216 -5.89 22.60 -11.84
C ILE A 216 -7.36 22.84 -11.46
N ILE A 217 -8.18 21.78 -11.43
CA ILE A 217 -9.59 21.88 -11.04
C ILE A 217 -9.75 22.43 -9.63
N ILE A 218 -8.96 21.94 -8.66
CA ILE A 218 -9.00 22.45 -7.28
C ILE A 218 -8.62 23.92 -7.25
N LEU A 219 -7.51 24.32 -7.90
CA LEU A 219 -7.06 25.72 -7.91
C LEU A 219 -8.13 26.67 -8.47
N LEU A 220 -8.82 26.28 -9.53
CA LEU A 220 -9.87 27.09 -10.16
C LEU A 220 -11.17 27.12 -9.34
N THR A 221 -11.54 26.02 -8.69
CA THR A 221 -12.83 25.89 -7.98
C THR A 221 -12.76 26.22 -6.48
N LEU A 222 -11.56 26.24 -5.89
CA LEU A 222 -11.37 26.49 -4.46
C LEU A 222 -11.88 27.89 -4.02
N PRO A 223 -11.65 29.00 -4.75
CA PRO A 223 -12.20 30.29 -4.38
C PRO A 223 -13.74 30.30 -4.39
N GLN A 224 -14.35 29.62 -5.38
CA GLN A 224 -15.80 29.51 -5.53
C GLN A 224 -16.46 28.67 -4.43
N SER A 225 -15.70 27.79 -3.77
CA SER A 225 -16.19 26.91 -2.70
C SER A 225 -16.49 27.64 -1.38
N GLY A 226 -16.26 28.95 -1.30
CA GLY A 226 -16.37 29.72 -0.06
C GLY A 226 -15.29 29.34 0.95
N PHE A 227 -14.10 28.95 0.48
CA PHE A 227 -12.98 28.46 1.29
C PHE A 227 -12.67 29.34 2.51
N PHE A 228 -12.74 30.66 2.35
CA PHE A 228 -12.50 31.61 3.46
C PHE A 228 -13.50 31.45 4.62
N ASN A 229 -14.74 31.09 4.30
CA ASN A 229 -15.84 30.89 5.26
C ASN A 229 -15.90 29.47 5.84
N TRP A 230 -15.00 28.57 5.44
CA TRP A 230 -14.97 27.23 6.00
C TRP A 230 -14.63 27.26 7.48
N SER A 231 -15.29 26.38 8.25
CA SER A 231 -14.95 26.16 9.66
C SER A 231 -13.48 25.75 9.81
N PRO A 232 -12.84 26.05 10.96
CA PRO A 232 -11.47 25.62 11.23
C PRO A 232 -11.26 24.12 11.02
N ASP A 233 -12.26 23.31 11.36
CA ASP A 233 -12.23 21.87 11.15
C ASP A 233 -12.20 21.48 9.67
N HIS A 234 -13.00 22.13 8.82
CA HIS A 234 -12.99 21.92 7.37
C HIS A 234 -11.65 22.32 6.74
N LYS A 235 -11.08 23.46 7.14
CA LYS A 235 -9.75 23.89 6.68
C LYS A 235 -8.69 22.88 7.11
N LYS A 236 -8.70 22.47 8.38
CA LYS A 236 -7.78 21.46 8.92
C LYS A 236 -7.91 20.12 8.20
N LEU A 237 -9.14 19.69 7.92
CA LEU A 237 -9.45 18.46 7.19
C LEU A 237 -8.83 18.48 5.79
N PHE A 238 -9.06 19.56 5.04
CA PHE A 238 -8.54 19.75 3.68
C PHE A 238 -7.01 19.84 3.66
N PHE A 239 -6.40 20.70 4.48
CA PHE A 239 -4.95 20.89 4.45
C PHE A 239 -4.19 19.65 4.92
N ARG A 240 -4.52 19.15 6.11
CA ARG A 240 -3.69 18.12 6.74
C ARG A 240 -3.78 16.79 6.03
N ASN A 241 -4.94 16.47 5.49
CA ASN A 241 -5.21 15.12 5.02
C ASN A 241 -5.35 15.01 3.50
N THR A 242 -5.59 16.13 2.82
CA THR A 242 -5.59 16.17 1.36
C THR A 242 -4.35 16.87 0.85
N MET A 243 -4.13 18.15 1.21
CA MET A 243 -3.03 18.93 0.62
C MET A 243 -1.64 18.42 0.97
N ILE A 244 -1.37 17.98 2.21
CA ILE A 244 -0.03 17.48 2.57
C ILE A 244 0.34 16.21 1.77
N PRO A 245 -0.45 15.11 1.78
CA PRO A 245 -0.17 13.97 0.91
C PRO A 245 -0.09 14.34 -0.57
N TRP A 246 -0.93 15.27 -1.02
CA TRP A 246 -0.94 15.75 -2.40
C TRP A 246 0.35 16.48 -2.79
N LEU A 247 0.85 17.37 -1.94
CA LEU A 247 2.12 18.08 -2.15
C LEU A 247 3.30 17.12 -2.18
N ILE A 248 3.28 16.08 -1.35
CA ILE A 248 4.33 15.05 -1.36
C ILE A 248 4.29 14.26 -2.68
N ALA A 249 3.09 13.86 -3.14
CA ALA A 249 2.96 13.21 -4.44
C ALA A 249 3.44 14.13 -5.59
N ALA A 250 3.07 15.41 -5.56
CA ALA A 250 3.52 16.40 -6.52
C ALA A 250 5.04 16.59 -6.49
N PHE A 251 5.66 16.58 -5.30
CA PHE A 251 7.12 16.60 -5.17
C PHE A 251 7.77 15.38 -5.82
N PHE A 252 7.24 14.16 -5.60
CA PHE A 252 7.76 12.96 -6.26
C PHE A 252 7.58 12.97 -7.78
N ILE A 253 6.45 13.49 -8.27
CA ILE A 253 6.20 13.69 -9.70
C ILE A 253 7.23 14.67 -10.27
N GLY A 254 7.44 15.82 -9.60
CA GLY A 254 8.42 16.82 -10.01
C GLY A 254 9.83 16.24 -10.04
N TYR A 255 10.22 15.53 -8.98
CA TYR A 255 11.48 14.81 -8.90
C TYR A 255 11.66 13.82 -10.06
N TYR A 256 10.63 13.03 -10.36
CA TYR A 256 10.71 11.99 -11.37
C TYR A 256 10.71 12.53 -12.81
N PHE A 257 9.83 13.49 -13.11
CA PHE A 257 9.60 13.95 -14.49
C PHE A 257 10.32 15.25 -14.85
N LEU A 258 10.50 16.18 -13.90
CA LEU A 258 11.05 17.49 -14.20
C LEU A 258 12.56 17.54 -14.04
N ILE A 259 13.16 16.69 -13.18
CA ILE A 259 14.61 16.67 -12.99
C ILE A 259 15.28 15.94 -14.17
N PRO A 260 16.14 16.62 -14.95
CA PRO A 260 16.89 16.04 -16.04
C PRO A 260 17.81 14.89 -15.60
N PRO A 261 18.09 13.90 -16.46
CA PRO A 261 18.94 12.75 -16.12
C PRO A 261 20.35 13.15 -15.63
N ASN A 262 20.99 14.13 -16.25
CA ASN A 262 22.30 14.63 -15.83
C ASN A 262 22.28 15.20 -14.41
N ILE A 263 21.22 15.91 -14.02
CA ILE A 263 21.07 16.39 -12.62
C ILE A 263 20.83 15.21 -11.68
N LYS A 264 20.05 14.21 -12.10
CA LYS A 264 19.86 12.99 -11.30
C LYS A 264 21.16 12.25 -11.08
N GLU A 265 22.04 12.18 -12.07
CA GLU A 265 23.37 11.57 -11.93
C GLU A 265 24.28 12.39 -11.02
N ILE A 266 24.16 13.71 -10.98
CA ILE A 266 24.93 14.55 -10.03
C ILE A 266 24.43 14.34 -8.59
N ILE A 267 23.11 14.36 -8.38
CA ILE A 267 22.50 14.19 -7.05
C ILE A 267 22.66 12.74 -6.57
N PHE A 268 22.51 11.80 -7.49
CA PHE A 268 22.56 10.37 -7.27
C PHE A 268 23.53 9.72 -8.25
N PRO A 269 24.85 9.84 -8.02
CA PRO A 269 25.85 9.24 -8.88
C PRO A 269 25.52 7.77 -9.09
N PRO A 270 25.57 7.29 -10.37
CA PRO A 270 25.46 5.87 -10.63
C PRO A 270 26.54 5.18 -9.82
N ARG A 271 26.22 4.05 -9.19
CA ARG A 271 27.28 3.22 -8.61
C ARG A 271 28.28 2.95 -9.71
N GLU A 272 29.56 3.06 -9.40
CA GLU A 272 30.59 2.40 -10.17
C GLU A 272 30.12 0.95 -10.33
N ARG A 273 29.78 0.58 -11.56
CA ARG A 273 29.58 -0.83 -11.88
C ARG A 273 30.95 -1.43 -11.68
N ILE A 274 31.22 -1.97 -10.50
CA ILE A 274 32.37 -2.83 -10.30
C ILE A 274 32.17 -3.91 -11.36
N PRO A 275 32.99 -3.94 -12.43
CA PRO A 275 32.81 -4.94 -13.45
C PRO A 275 32.86 -6.28 -12.73
N PHE A 276 31.82 -7.08 -12.90
CA PHE A 276 31.85 -8.44 -12.42
C PHE A 276 32.89 -9.15 -13.30
N ASN A 277 34.15 -9.07 -12.89
CA ASN A 277 35.21 -9.84 -13.48
C ASN A 277 34.88 -11.28 -13.12
N MET A 278 34.21 -11.97 -14.03
CA MET A 278 34.26 -13.42 -14.05
C MET A 278 35.72 -13.76 -14.26
N TYR A 279 36.42 -14.01 -13.15
CA TYR A 279 37.58 -14.86 -13.23
C TYR A 279 37.04 -16.14 -13.82
N TYR A 280 37.42 -16.43 -15.07
CA TYR A 280 37.31 -17.76 -15.60
C TYR A 280 38.12 -18.61 -14.63
N TYR A 281 37.44 -19.22 -13.66
CA TYR A 281 37.96 -20.43 -13.08
C TYR A 281 38.03 -21.34 -14.29
N GLU A 282 39.23 -21.48 -14.85
CA GLU A 282 39.52 -22.62 -15.72
C GLU A 282 39.02 -23.81 -14.91
N ILE A 283 37.87 -24.32 -15.30
CA ILE A 283 37.45 -25.65 -14.90
C ILE A 283 38.58 -26.46 -15.52
N ASN A 284 39.58 -26.82 -14.70
CA ASN A 284 40.59 -27.78 -15.08
C ASN A 284 39.79 -28.88 -15.75
N GLN A 285 39.95 -29.01 -17.06
CA GLN A 285 39.29 -30.07 -17.80
C GLN A 285 39.82 -31.33 -17.12
N VAL A 286 38.99 -31.91 -16.24
CA VAL A 286 39.29 -33.19 -15.64
C VAL A 286 39.39 -34.09 -16.84
N ASP A 287 40.62 -34.49 -17.14
CA ASP A 287 40.97 -35.26 -18.32
C ASP A 287 40.14 -36.54 -18.22
N THR A 288 39.03 -36.63 -18.95
CA THR A 288 38.07 -37.74 -18.85
C THR A 288 38.63 -39.04 -19.46
N LYS A 289 39.94 -39.12 -19.69
CA LYS A 289 40.61 -40.29 -20.25
C LYS A 289 40.57 -41.52 -19.33
N ASP A 290 40.28 -41.35 -18.05
CA ASP A 290 40.18 -42.46 -17.09
C ASP A 290 38.74 -42.90 -16.80
N ALA A 291 37.73 -42.36 -17.50
CA ALA A 291 36.31 -42.71 -17.26
C ALA A 291 35.83 -43.97 -18.02
N ASP A 292 36.68 -44.60 -18.83
CA ASP A 292 36.34 -45.80 -19.63
C ASP A 292 36.90 -47.12 -19.03
N ILE A 293 37.24 -47.17 -17.74
CA ILE A 293 37.71 -48.40 -17.08
C ILE A 293 36.79 -48.78 -15.91
N GLU A 294 35.88 -49.72 -16.22
CA GLU A 294 35.06 -50.67 -15.41
C GLU A 294 33.54 -50.57 -15.60
#